data_AF-M1EN20-F1
#
_entry.id   AF-M1EN20-F1
#
_cell.length_a   1.000
_cell.length_b   1.000
_cell.length_c   1.000
_cell.angle_alpha   90.00
_cell.angle_beta   90.00
_cell.angle_gamma   90.00
#
_symmetry.space_group_name_H-M   'P 1'
#
loop_
_entity.id
_entity.type
_entity.pdbx_description
1 polymer ?
#
loop_
_entity_poly.entity_id
_entity_poly.type
_entity_poly.pdbx_seq_one_letter_code
_entity_poly.pdbx_strand_id
1 'polypeptide(L)'
;MLSNQTPFFFPMVHFVLFVFTASTIFHIQQRLAKIRPTWDIDTLVLATESPTSQLPRGMWTINAIGRLGNQMGEYATLYALAKMNGRPAFIPAEMHSTLAPIFRISLPVLHGSTAGRIPWQNYHLNDWMEERYRHIPGEYVRLTGYPCSWTFYH
;
A
#
# COMPACT_ATOMS: atom_id res chain seq x y z
N MET A 1 -9.76 21.12 -59.84
CA MET A 1 -9.30 20.24 -58.76
C MET A 1 -7.94 20.73 -58.29
N LEU A 2 -7.85 21.39 -57.13
CA LEU A 2 -6.58 21.64 -56.47
C LEU A 2 -6.71 21.12 -55.03
N SER A 3 -6.07 19.99 -54.77
CA SER A 3 -5.98 19.39 -53.44
C SER A 3 -4.83 20.09 -52.70
N ASN A 4 -5.16 20.91 -51.70
CA ASN A 4 -4.17 21.41 -50.76
C ASN A 4 -3.78 20.26 -49.82
N GLN A 5 -2.65 19.62 -50.09
CA GLN A 5 -2.02 18.71 -49.13
C GLN A 5 -1.27 19.54 -48.09
N THR A 6 -1.76 19.51 -46.85
CA THR A 6 -1.04 20.03 -45.69
C THR A 6 0.17 19.12 -45.41
N PRO A 7 1.40 19.66 -45.27
CA PRO A 7 2.54 18.83 -44.89
C PRO A 7 2.43 18.51 -43.40
N PHE A 8 2.15 17.26 -43.07
CA PHE A 8 2.25 16.78 -41.69
C PHE A 8 3.72 16.90 -41.23
N PHE A 9 3.92 17.72 -40.21
CA PHE A 9 5.20 18.13 -39.64
C PHE A 9 6.00 16.94 -39.05
N PHE A 10 6.89 16.34 -39.85
CA PHE A 10 7.84 15.29 -39.45
C PHE A 10 8.78 15.66 -38.25
N PRO A 11 9.17 16.94 -38.02
CA PRO A 11 10.03 17.30 -36.87
C PRO A 11 9.33 17.23 -35.50
N MET A 12 8.01 17.44 -35.46
CA MET A 12 7.26 17.56 -34.21
C MET A 12 7.11 16.20 -33.50
N VAL A 13 6.97 15.12 -34.27
CA VAL A 13 6.85 13.76 -33.75
C VAL A 13 8.12 13.35 -32.98
N HIS A 14 9.29 13.68 -33.52
CA HIS A 14 10.58 13.35 -32.90
C HIS A 14 10.79 14.14 -31.60
N PHE A 15 10.38 15.41 -31.59
CA PHE A 15 10.41 16.25 -30.39
C PHE A 15 9.50 15.70 -29.29
N VAL A 16 8.26 15.32 -29.62
CA VAL A 16 7.32 14.74 -28.65
C VAL A 16 7.82 13.40 -28.12
N LEU A 17 8.35 12.53 -28.98
CA LEU A 17 8.96 11.25 -28.58
C LEU A 17 10.15 11.46 -27.67
N PHE A 18 11.01 12.44 -27.95
CA PHE A 18 12.15 12.78 -27.11
C PHE A 18 11.71 13.29 -25.74
N VAL A 19 10.78 14.24 -25.68
CA VAL A 19 10.26 14.78 -24.41
C VAL A 19 9.61 13.67 -23.58
N PHE A 20 8.82 12.80 -24.21
CA PHE A 20 8.18 11.68 -23.54
C PHE A 20 9.20 10.68 -22.99
N THR A 21 10.15 10.22 -23.81
CA THR A 21 11.19 9.26 -23.40
C THR A 21 12.08 9.82 -22.29
N ALA A 22 12.56 11.06 -22.42
CA ALA A 22 13.36 11.73 -21.39
C ALA A 22 12.60 11.89 -20.07
N SER A 23 11.32 12.30 -20.13
CA SER A 23 10.45 12.41 -18.95
C SER A 23 10.24 11.07 -18.26
N THR A 24 10.01 10.00 -19.05
CA THR A 24 9.80 8.65 -18.51
C THR A 24 11.06 8.15 -17.80
N ILE A 25 12.23 8.33 -18.43
CA ILE A 25 13.52 7.96 -17.83
C ILE A 25 13.76 8.76 -16.54
N PHE A 26 13.54 10.08 -16.57
CA PHE A 26 13.72 10.94 -15.40
C PHE A 26 12.83 10.50 -14.23
N HIS A 27 11.55 10.21 -14.47
CA HIS A 27 10.64 9.74 -13.43
C HIS A 27 11.02 8.36 -12.86
N ILE A 28 11.50 7.45 -13.72
CA ILE A 28 12.00 6.14 -13.28
C ILE A 28 13.24 6.31 -12.39
N GLN A 29 14.21 7.12 -12.83
CA GLN A 29 15.44 7.41 -12.06
C GLN A 29 15.12 8.07 -10.71
N GLN A 30 14.20 9.04 -10.68
CA GLN A 30 13.78 9.70 -9.45
C GLN A 30 13.09 8.72 -8.49
N ARG A 31 12.29 7.78 -9.00
CA ARG A 31 11.69 6.72 -8.16
C ARG A 31 12.76 5.78 -7.61
N LEU A 32 13.72 5.36 -8.43
CA LEU A 32 14.80 4.47 -7.99
C LEU A 32 15.73 5.13 -6.96
N ALA A 33 16.01 6.43 -7.10
CA ALA A 33 16.82 7.18 -6.14
C ALA A 33 16.15 7.32 -4.76
N LYS A 34 14.82 7.45 -4.72
CA LYS A 34 14.06 7.47 -3.46
C LYS A 34 14.00 6.12 -2.73
N ILE A 35 14.36 5.01 -3.41
CA ILE A 35 14.23 3.65 -2.87
C ILE A 35 15.49 3.19 -2.08
N ARG A 36 16.61 3.93 -2.09
CA ARG A 36 17.84 3.58 -1.34
C ARG A 36 18.33 4.75 -0.44
N PRO A 37 18.72 4.54 0.83
CA PRO A 37 18.16 3.70 1.88
C PRO A 37 17.90 4.51 3.18
N THR A 38 16.65 4.60 3.64
CA THR A 38 16.29 5.11 4.98
C THR A 38 16.04 3.98 5.99
N TRP A 39 16.60 2.80 5.71
CA TRP A 39 16.18 1.53 6.34
C TRP A 39 16.86 1.22 7.69
N ASP A 40 17.82 2.00 8.16
CA ASP A 40 18.56 1.68 9.39
C ASP A 40 18.12 2.44 10.65
N ILE A 41 17.27 3.46 10.56
CA ILE A 41 16.97 4.32 11.73
C ILE A 41 15.65 3.95 12.42
N ASP A 42 14.62 3.52 11.69
CA ASP A 42 13.30 3.26 12.31
C ASP A 42 13.18 1.87 12.95
N THR A 43 14.04 0.91 12.58
CA THR A 43 14.03 -0.44 13.18
C THR A 43 14.58 -0.47 14.61
N LEU A 44 15.41 0.51 14.99
CA LEU A 44 16.00 0.58 16.34
C LEU A 44 15.11 1.31 17.36
N VAL A 45 14.23 2.21 16.91
CA VAL A 45 13.42 3.04 17.82
C VAL A 45 12.18 2.29 18.33
N LEU A 46 11.61 1.35 17.57
CA LEU A 46 10.42 0.61 18.01
C LEU A 46 10.71 -0.49 19.04
N ALA A 47 11.99 -0.80 19.31
CA ALA A 47 12.39 -1.85 20.24
C ALA A 47 12.51 -1.42 21.71
N THR A 48 12.36 -0.12 22.03
CA THR A 48 12.82 0.41 23.34
C THR A 48 11.72 0.89 24.30
N GLU A 49 10.43 0.89 23.95
CA GLU A 49 9.40 1.33 24.92
C GLU A 49 8.37 0.26 25.28
N SER A 50 8.71 -0.49 26.35
CA SER A 50 7.92 -0.63 27.58
C SER A 50 7.85 -2.08 28.11
N PRO A 51 8.24 -2.33 29.37
CA PRO A 51 8.19 -3.66 29.98
C PRO A 51 6.79 -3.96 30.52
N THR A 52 6.40 -5.25 30.49
CA THR A 52 5.23 -5.84 31.16
C THR A 52 3.84 -5.54 30.57
N SER A 53 3.54 -6.11 29.39
CA SER A 53 2.23 -6.73 29.14
C SER A 53 2.41 -7.80 28.06
N GLN A 54 1.61 -8.86 28.10
CA GLN A 54 1.74 -10.04 27.25
C GLN A 54 2.01 -9.66 25.78
N LEU A 55 3.06 -10.23 25.17
CA LEU A 55 3.35 -10.07 23.73
C LEU A 55 2.01 -10.17 22.96
N PRO A 56 1.64 -9.16 22.15
CA PRO A 56 0.40 -9.22 21.40
C PRO A 56 0.44 -10.48 20.53
N ARG A 57 -0.42 -11.45 20.85
CA ARG A 57 -0.50 -12.69 20.09
C ARG A 57 -1.18 -12.42 18.76
N GLY A 58 -0.59 -12.95 17.70
CA GLY A 58 -1.10 -12.79 16.34
C GLY A 58 -0.62 -11.53 15.63
N MET A 59 -1.02 -11.41 14.37
CA MET A 59 -0.62 -10.37 13.44
C MET A 59 -1.69 -10.29 12.37
N TRP A 60 -2.05 -9.07 11.98
CA TRP A 60 -2.99 -8.84 10.91
C TRP A 60 -2.30 -8.19 9.71
N THR A 61 -2.76 -8.55 8.52
CA THR A 61 -2.38 -7.93 7.25
C THR A 61 -3.61 -7.76 6.38
N ILE A 62 -3.47 -7.05 5.29
CA ILE A 62 -4.48 -6.95 4.23
C ILE A 62 -3.86 -7.30 2.89
N ASN A 63 -4.69 -7.62 1.91
CA ASN A 63 -4.28 -7.63 0.52
C ASN A 63 -3.83 -6.23 0.06
N ALA A 64 -2.94 -6.16 -0.94
CA ALA A 64 -2.51 -4.90 -1.55
C ALA A 64 -2.97 -4.87 -3.02
N ILE A 65 -4.28 -4.73 -3.27
CA ILE A 65 -4.85 -4.95 -4.61
C ILE A 65 -5.44 -3.66 -5.19
N GLY A 66 -5.16 -3.44 -6.47
CA GLY A 66 -5.72 -2.33 -7.25
C GLY A 66 -4.87 -1.07 -7.21
N ARG A 67 -5.49 0.07 -7.53
CA ARG A 67 -4.80 1.36 -7.74
C ARG A 67 -4.63 2.11 -6.42
N LEU A 68 -3.95 3.25 -6.45
CA LEU A 68 -3.64 4.09 -5.28
C LEU A 68 -4.83 4.28 -4.32
N GLY A 69 -6.01 4.63 -4.83
CA GLY A 69 -7.21 4.84 -4.00
C GLY A 69 -7.66 3.58 -3.25
N ASN A 70 -7.55 2.40 -3.88
CA ASN A 70 -7.87 1.13 -3.24
C ASN A 70 -6.86 0.82 -2.14
N GLN A 71 -5.56 0.99 -2.42
CA GLN A 71 -4.52 0.75 -1.42
C GLN A 71 -4.61 1.72 -0.23
N MET A 72 -5.02 2.98 -0.46
CA MET A 72 -5.33 3.91 0.62
C MET A 72 -6.51 3.43 1.48
N GLY A 73 -7.56 2.91 0.84
CA GLY A 73 -8.71 2.30 1.51
C GLY A 73 -8.31 1.08 2.34
N GLU A 74 -7.61 0.12 1.73
CA GLU A 74 -7.09 -1.08 2.38
C GLU A 74 -6.17 -0.72 3.57
N TYR A 75 -5.28 0.25 3.42
CA TYR A 75 -4.45 0.75 4.52
C TYR A 75 -5.28 1.26 5.69
N ALA A 76 -6.25 2.14 5.40
CA ALA A 76 -7.13 2.71 6.42
C ALA A 76 -7.95 1.61 7.11
N THR A 77 -8.44 0.64 6.34
CA THR A 77 -9.18 -0.52 6.85
C THR A 77 -8.35 -1.36 7.80
N LEU A 78 -7.15 -1.76 7.37
CA LEU A 78 -6.25 -2.54 8.21
C LEU A 78 -5.95 -1.80 9.50
N TYR A 79 -5.58 -0.52 9.41
CA TYR A 79 -5.26 0.30 10.56
C TYR A 79 -6.43 0.39 11.56
N ALA A 80 -7.63 0.69 11.06
CA ALA A 80 -8.82 0.86 11.90
C ALA A 80 -9.24 -0.45 12.56
N LEU A 81 -9.38 -1.53 11.77
CA LEU A 81 -9.86 -2.82 12.29
C LEU A 81 -8.85 -3.46 13.23
N ALA A 82 -7.56 -3.42 12.93
CA ALA A 82 -6.54 -3.98 13.81
C ALA A 82 -6.48 -3.22 15.14
N LYS A 83 -6.56 -1.89 15.10
CA LYS A 83 -6.62 -1.07 16.33
C LYS A 83 -7.87 -1.38 17.16
N MET A 84 -9.03 -1.52 16.51
CA MET A 84 -10.30 -1.82 17.18
C MET A 84 -10.31 -3.21 17.83
N ASN A 85 -9.62 -4.19 17.23
CA ASN A 85 -9.51 -5.55 17.74
C ASN A 85 -8.28 -5.78 18.64
N GLY A 86 -7.49 -4.74 18.91
CA GLY A 86 -6.28 -4.85 19.75
C GLY A 86 -5.20 -5.77 19.16
N ARG A 87 -5.01 -5.73 17.83
CA ARG A 87 -4.09 -6.60 17.10
C ARG A 87 -2.97 -5.78 16.44
N PRO A 88 -1.73 -6.27 16.44
CA PRO A 88 -0.67 -5.69 15.60
C PRO A 88 -1.03 -5.81 14.12
N ALA A 89 -0.80 -4.75 13.36
CA ALA A 89 -1.00 -4.73 11.91
C ALA A 89 0.30 -4.46 11.18
N PHE A 90 0.47 -5.14 10.05
CA PHE A 90 1.61 -4.97 9.17
C PHE A 90 1.11 -4.86 7.73
N ILE A 91 1.70 -3.95 6.96
CA ILE A 91 1.34 -3.75 5.55
C ILE A 91 2.26 -4.57 4.64
N PRO A 92 1.75 -5.10 3.51
CA PRO A 92 2.62 -5.72 2.51
C PRO A 92 3.65 -4.72 1.96
N ALA A 93 4.84 -5.22 1.60
CA ALA A 93 5.89 -4.39 0.99
C ALA A 93 5.43 -3.66 -0.29
N GLU A 94 4.55 -4.28 -1.07
CA GLU A 94 3.95 -3.68 -2.27
C GLU A 94 3.13 -2.42 -1.92
N MET A 95 2.28 -2.52 -0.88
CA MET A 95 1.49 -1.38 -0.40
C MET A 95 2.40 -0.26 0.09
N HIS A 96 3.43 -0.59 0.87
CA HIS A 96 4.41 0.39 1.32
C HIS A 96 5.09 1.11 0.15
N SER A 97 5.52 0.36 -0.88
CA SER A 97 6.17 0.94 -2.07
C SER A 97 5.29 1.92 -2.84
N THR A 98 3.97 1.72 -2.79
CA THR A 98 2.98 2.57 -3.46
C THR A 98 2.65 3.81 -2.63
N LEU A 99 2.44 3.64 -1.32
CA LEU A 99 1.92 4.71 -0.45
C LEU A 99 3.01 5.58 0.18
N ALA A 100 4.14 5.00 0.61
CA ALA A 100 5.22 5.72 1.31
C ALA A 100 5.84 6.90 0.56
N PRO A 101 5.89 6.92 -0.79
CA PRO A 101 6.37 8.11 -1.51
C PRO A 101 5.46 9.34 -1.39
N ILE A 102 4.21 9.17 -0.95
CA ILE A 102 3.17 10.21 -0.92
C ILE A 102 2.72 10.50 0.51
N PHE A 103 2.62 9.47 1.34
CA PHE A 103 2.09 9.55 2.69
C PHE A 103 3.12 9.13 3.74
N ARG A 104 3.01 9.72 4.92
CA ARG A 104 3.74 9.24 6.10
C ARG A 104 3.06 7.97 6.61
N ILE A 105 3.70 6.83 6.39
CA ILE A 105 3.21 5.52 6.80
C ILE A 105 3.62 5.25 8.25
N SER A 106 2.68 4.71 9.04
CA SER A 106 2.90 4.38 10.45
C SER A 106 2.94 2.88 10.71
N LEU A 107 2.26 2.08 9.89
CA LEU A 107 2.28 0.63 10.04
C LEU A 107 3.62 0.03 9.57
N PRO A 108 4.17 -0.94 10.32
CA PRO A 108 5.39 -1.65 9.92
C PRO A 108 5.15 -2.50 8.67
N VAL A 109 6.23 -2.75 7.92
CA VAL A 109 6.19 -3.54 6.69
C VAL A 109 6.39 -5.02 6.97
N LEU A 110 5.56 -5.86 6.36
CA LEU A 110 5.73 -7.30 6.30
C LEU A 110 6.40 -7.70 4.98
N HIS A 111 7.63 -8.20 5.06
CA HIS A 111 8.35 -8.71 3.88
C HIS A 111 7.74 -10.02 3.36
N GLY A 112 7.72 -10.18 2.04
CA GLY A 112 7.06 -11.32 1.37
C GLY A 112 7.56 -12.70 1.78
N SER A 113 8.85 -12.84 2.12
CA SER A 113 9.43 -14.09 2.62
C SER A 113 8.85 -14.53 3.97
N THR A 114 8.58 -13.57 4.86
CA THR A 114 7.92 -13.80 6.14
C THR A 114 6.42 -14.00 5.93
N ALA A 115 5.80 -13.15 5.11
CA ALA A 115 4.36 -13.24 4.81
C ALA A 115 3.97 -14.62 4.26
N GLY A 116 4.78 -15.23 3.39
CA GLY A 116 4.49 -16.54 2.80
C GLY A 116 4.56 -17.72 3.77
N ARG A 117 5.16 -17.56 4.95
CA ARG A 117 5.30 -18.63 5.96
C ARG A 117 4.22 -18.60 7.03
N ILE A 118 3.44 -17.52 7.10
CA ILE A 118 2.39 -17.34 8.09
C ILE A 118 1.12 -18.06 7.60
N PRO A 119 0.49 -18.91 8.42
CA PRO A 119 -0.75 -19.60 8.07
C PRO A 119 -1.95 -18.64 8.16
N TRP A 120 -2.08 -17.76 7.18
CA TRP A 120 -3.12 -16.73 7.16
C TRP A 120 -4.53 -17.32 7.14
N GLN A 121 -5.38 -16.80 8.04
CA GLN A 121 -6.82 -16.93 7.97
C GLN A 121 -7.37 -15.78 7.12
N ASN A 122 -7.84 -16.09 5.93
CA ASN A 122 -8.47 -15.08 5.08
C ASN A 122 -9.83 -14.70 5.68
N TYR A 123 -10.00 -13.42 5.96
CA TYR A 123 -11.26 -12.87 6.44
C TYR A 123 -11.79 -11.88 5.41
N HIS A 124 -12.95 -12.19 4.82
CA HIS A 124 -13.55 -11.36 3.78
C HIS A 124 -14.30 -10.18 4.39
N LEU A 125 -14.03 -8.99 3.86
CA LEU A 125 -14.71 -7.76 4.18
C LEU A 125 -15.63 -7.35 3.03
N ASN A 126 -16.83 -6.91 3.40
CA ASN A 126 -17.75 -6.24 2.50
C ASN A 126 -17.33 -4.78 2.29
N ASP A 127 -17.97 -4.12 1.33
CA ASP A 127 -17.80 -2.69 1.04
C ASP A 127 -18.53 -1.77 2.06
N TRP A 128 -19.23 -2.33 3.05
CA TRP A 128 -19.81 -1.64 4.22
C TRP A 128 -19.23 -2.17 5.56
N MET A 129 -19.18 -1.35 6.61
CA MET A 129 -18.80 -1.77 7.96
C MET A 129 -19.89 -2.66 8.57
N GLU A 130 -19.47 -3.70 9.28
CA GLU A 130 -20.38 -4.54 10.05
C GLU A 130 -19.96 -4.64 11.51
N GLU A 131 -20.96 -4.81 12.38
CA GLU A 131 -20.74 -5.00 13.82
C GLU A 131 -19.79 -6.16 14.12
N ARG A 132 -19.86 -7.24 13.32
CA ARG A 132 -19.00 -8.41 13.48
C ARG A 132 -17.51 -8.08 13.29
N TYR A 133 -17.17 -7.02 12.55
CA TYR A 133 -15.77 -6.63 12.33
C TYR A 133 -15.12 -6.01 13.58
N ARG A 134 -15.92 -5.67 14.60
CA ARG A 134 -15.39 -5.25 15.91
C ARG A 134 -14.77 -6.41 16.71
N HIS A 135 -15.06 -7.65 16.32
CA HIS A 135 -14.63 -8.86 17.03
C HIS A 135 -14.23 -9.98 16.06
N ILE A 136 -13.26 -9.70 15.18
CA ILE A 136 -12.80 -10.69 14.20
C ILE A 136 -11.99 -11.78 14.93
N PRO A 137 -12.37 -13.06 14.79
CA PRO A 137 -11.64 -14.16 15.40
C PRO A 137 -10.34 -14.43 14.64
N GLY A 138 -9.37 -15.02 15.34
CA GLY A 138 -8.10 -15.47 14.76
C GLY A 138 -6.90 -14.63 15.17
N GLU A 139 -5.75 -15.30 15.25
CA GLU A 139 -4.48 -14.67 15.59
C GLU A 139 -3.80 -14.10 14.34
N TYR A 140 -3.74 -14.89 13.24
CA TYR A 140 -3.09 -14.51 11.99
C TYR A 140 -4.12 -14.26 10.89
N VAL A 141 -4.62 -13.04 10.79
CA VAL A 141 -5.72 -12.69 9.88
C VAL A 141 -5.20 -11.91 8.68
N ARG A 142 -5.62 -12.32 7.49
CA ARG A 142 -5.47 -11.54 6.26
C ARG A 142 -6.83 -11.03 5.85
N LEU A 143 -7.04 -9.73 5.97
CA LEU A 143 -8.24 -9.06 5.48
C LEU A 143 -8.24 -9.12 3.95
N THR A 144 -9.38 -9.50 3.37
CA THR A 144 -9.57 -9.64 1.93
C THR A 144 -10.87 -8.95 1.51
N GLY A 145 -11.07 -8.73 0.21
CA GLY A 145 -12.17 -7.91 -0.32
C GLY A 145 -11.63 -6.61 -0.92
N TYR A 146 -12.53 -5.68 -1.22
CA TYR A 146 -12.21 -4.34 -1.74
C TYR A 146 -12.84 -3.26 -0.84
N PRO A 147 -12.39 -3.15 0.42
CA PRO A 147 -12.92 -2.11 1.28
C PRO A 147 -12.59 -0.74 0.67
N CYS A 148 -13.55 0.17 0.73
CA CYS A 148 -13.43 1.50 0.15
C CYS A 148 -13.71 2.57 1.21
N SER A 149 -13.65 3.85 0.82
CA SER A 149 -13.93 4.94 1.75
C SER A 149 -15.30 4.79 2.41
N TRP A 150 -16.30 4.34 1.64
CA TRP A 150 -17.67 4.16 2.11
C TRP A 150 -17.78 3.12 3.23
N THR A 151 -16.86 2.15 3.29
CA THR A 151 -16.88 1.09 4.28
C THR A 151 -16.94 1.64 5.71
N PHE A 152 -16.40 2.82 6.01
CA PHE A 152 -16.38 3.35 7.40
C PHE A 152 -17.31 4.51 7.71
N TYR A 153 -18.09 5.05 6.76
CA TYR A 153 -18.88 6.28 6.95
C TYR A 153 -20.39 6.03 7.12
N HIS A 154 -20.76 4.96 7.82
CA HIS A 154 -22.15 4.58 8.06
C HIS A 154 -22.61 4.84 9.50
#